data_AF-A0A949YAU2-F1
#
_entry.id   AF-A0A949YAU2-F1
#
_cell.length_a   1.000
_cell.length_b   1.000
_cell.length_c   1.000
_cell.angle_alpha   90.00
_cell.angle_beta   90.00
_cell.angle_gamma   90.00
#
_symmetry.space_group_name_H-M   'P 1'
#
loop_
_entity.id
_entity.type
_entity.pdbx_description
1 polymer ?
#
loop_
_entity_poly.entity_id
_entity_poly.type
_entity_poly.pdbx_seq_one_letter_code
_entity_poly.pdbx_strand_id
1 'polypeptide(L)'
;MLIGGIVGAVTAYGMEWYAMGYYYPLDVGGRPLNSWPLYIPITFELTVLFSALSGLAGFLILCRLPRLHHPLFSVPGFEGVSTDKFVLWIEAVDPCFDEPNVRRLFVELQAKAVTEVHGK
;
A
#
# COMPACT_ATOMS: atom_id res chain seq x y z
N MET A 1 -1.04 -1.96 8.74
CA MET A 1 -0.84 -0.94 9.79
C MET A 1 -0.93 -1.55 11.19
N LEU A 2 -2.10 -1.96 11.70
CA LEU A 2 -2.22 -2.47 13.08
C LEU A 2 -1.28 -3.66 13.39
N ILE A 3 -1.33 -4.73 12.58
CA ILE A 3 -0.49 -5.92 12.76
C ILE A 3 0.99 -5.54 12.69
N GLY A 4 1.38 -4.73 11.70
CA GLY A 4 2.75 -4.23 11.57
C GLY A 4 3.21 -3.44 12.80
N GLY A 5 2.37 -2.55 13.31
CA GLY A 5 2.65 -1.80 14.54
C GLY A 5 2.86 -2.69 15.75
N ILE A 6 1.99 -3.69 15.96
CA ILE A 6 2.14 -4.67 17.06
C ILE A 6 3.46 -5.44 16.92
N VAL A 7 3.78 -5.91 15.72
CA VAL A 7 5.06 -6.60 15.45
C VAL A 7 6.25 -5.67 15.74
N GLY A 8 6.19 -4.41 15.32
CA GLY A 8 7.22 -3.41 15.61
C GLY A 8 7.42 -3.16 17.10
N ALA A 9 6.31 -3.00 17.85
CA ALA A 9 6.35 -2.79 19.30
C ALA A 9 6.96 -3.98 20.04
N VAL A 10 6.50 -5.19 19.73
CA VAL A 10 6.99 -6.43 20.36
C VAL A 10 8.46 -6.67 20.03
N THR A 11 8.87 -6.42 18.79
CA THR A 11 10.26 -6.59 18.36
C THR A 11 11.18 -5.60 19.07
N ALA A 12 10.78 -4.33 19.15
CA ALA A 12 11.58 -3.29 19.79
C ALA A 12 11.76 -3.56 21.29
N TYR A 13 10.65 -3.68 22.01
CA TYR A 13 10.66 -3.90 23.45
C TYR A 13 11.37 -5.22 23.81
N GLY A 14 11.11 -6.27 23.03
CA GLY A 14 11.76 -7.57 23.21
C GLY A 14 13.27 -7.52 22.98
N MET A 15 13.73 -6.79 21.96
CA MET A 15 15.15 -6.60 21.68
C MET A 15 15.85 -5.83 22.80
N GLU A 16 15.25 -4.73 23.29
CA GLU A 16 15.81 -3.91 24.36
C GLU A 16 15.90 -4.69 25.68
N TRP A 17 14.82 -5.40 26.04
CA TRP A 17 14.79 -6.25 27.21
C TRP A 17 15.82 -7.39 27.12
N TYR A 18 15.95 -8.03 25.96
CA TYR A 18 16.93 -9.08 25.76
C TYR A 18 18.36 -8.55 25.87
N ALA A 19 18.67 -7.43 25.22
CA ALA A 19 20.02 -6.86 25.19
C ALA A 19 20.48 -6.38 26.58
N MET A 20 19.65 -5.56 27.25
CA MET A 20 20.01 -4.90 28.51
C MET A 20 19.73 -5.77 29.74
N GLY A 21 18.72 -6.63 29.68
CA GLY A 21 18.29 -7.45 30.81
C GLY A 21 18.95 -8.82 30.89
N TYR A 22 19.31 -9.43 29.75
CA TYR A 22 19.79 -10.81 29.72
C TYR A 22 21.17 -10.97 29.08
N TYR A 23 21.36 -10.47 27.85
CA TYR A 23 22.56 -10.75 27.07
C TYR A 23 23.81 -10.05 27.62
N TYR A 24 23.73 -8.73 27.86
CA TYR A 24 24.85 -7.96 28.35
C TYR A 24 24.39 -6.85 29.31
N PRO A 25 24.09 -7.21 30.57
CA PRO A 25 23.63 -6.26 31.57
C PRO A 25 24.75 -5.30 31.96
N LEU A 26 24.62 -4.05 31.50
CA LEU A 26 25.52 -2.95 31.83
C LEU A 26 24.90 -2.05 32.88
N ASP A 27 25.66 -1.74 33.93
CA ASP A 27 25.30 -0.67 34.85
C ASP A 27 25.65 0.69 34.22
N VAL A 28 24.61 1.39 33.74
CA VAL A 28 24.72 2.75 33.19
C VAL A 28 24.00 3.71 34.12
N GLY A 29 24.78 4.34 35.01
CA GLY A 29 24.27 5.38 35.91
C GLY A 29 23.43 4.86 37.07
N GLY A 30 23.66 3.64 37.55
CA GLY A 30 23.02 3.05 38.73
C GLY A 30 21.54 2.69 38.53
N ARG A 31 21.09 2.62 37.27
CA ARG A 31 19.69 2.37 36.92
C ARG A 31 19.37 0.87 36.96
N PRO A 32 18.11 0.48 37.23
CA PRO A 32 17.70 -0.91 37.10
C PRO A 32 17.98 -1.43 35.68
N LEU A 33 18.52 -2.65 35.58
CA LEU A 33 18.81 -3.29 34.29
C LEU A 33 17.59 -3.36 33.38
N ASN A 34 16.39 -3.51 33.96
CA ASN A 34 15.10 -3.42 33.27
C ASN A 34 14.42 -2.06 33.50
N SER A 35 14.94 -1.01 32.85
CA SER A 35 14.40 0.35 32.93
C SER A 35 13.33 0.59 31.87
N TRP A 36 12.13 0.01 32.05
CA TRP A 36 11.04 0.05 31.07
C TRP A 36 10.65 1.45 30.53
N PRO A 37 10.74 2.58 31.28
CA PRO A 37 10.43 3.89 30.72
C PRO A 37 11.43 4.34 29.64
N LEU A 38 12.65 3.83 29.71
CA LEU A 38 13.72 4.15 28.75
C LEU A 38 13.51 3.49 27.39
N TYR A 39 12.74 2.39 27.35
CA TYR A 39 12.45 1.61 26.14
C TYR A 39 11.30 2.21 25.31
N ILE A 40 10.46 3.04 25.94
CA ILE A 40 9.26 3.61 25.31
C ILE A 40 9.59 4.39 24.02
N PRO A 41 10.59 5.29 23.98
CA PRO A 41 10.86 6.07 22.78
C PRO A 41 11.24 5.19 21.58
N ILE A 42 12.11 4.19 21.79
CA ILE A 42 12.56 3.30 20.72
C ILE A 42 11.42 2.37 20.29
N THR A 43 10.68 1.84 21.25
CA THR A 43 9.48 1.04 20.98
C THR A 43 8.43 1.83 20.18
N PHE A 44 8.23 3.11 20.49
CA PHE A 44 7.34 4.00 19.73
C PHE A 44 7.82 4.18 18.28
N GLU A 45 9.11 4.51 18.07
CA GLU A 45 9.66 4.72 16.73
C GLU A 45 9.54 3.46 15.86
N LEU A 46 9.87 2.28 16.40
CA LEU A 46 9.74 1.02 15.65
C LEU A 46 8.27 0.67 15.39
N THR A 47 7.36 0.96 16.32
CA THR A 47 5.91 0.79 16.09
C THR A 47 5.44 1.62 14.90
N VAL A 48 5.83 2.91 14.85
CA VAL A 48 5.47 3.82 13.75
C VAL A 48 6.10 3.35 12.43
N LEU A 49 7.39 2.98 12.46
CA LEU A 49 8.11 2.50 11.28
C LEU A 49 7.44 1.26 10.66
N PHE A 50 7.21 0.21 11.45
CA PHE A 50 6.58 -1.02 10.94
C PHE A 50 5.10 -0.81 10.57
N SER A 51 4.39 0.05 11.28
CA SER A 51 3.03 0.43 10.90
C SER A 51 2.99 1.09 9.53
N ALA A 52 3.87 2.08 9.28
CA ALA A 52 3.97 2.78 8.00
C ALA A 52 4.39 1.84 6.87
N LEU A 53 5.42 1.02 7.07
CA LEU A 53 5.88 0.04 6.07
C LEU A 53 4.80 -0.98 5.72
N SER A 54 4.11 -1.54 6.72
CA SER A 54 3.01 -2.48 6.47
C SER A 54 1.81 -1.81 5.80
N GLY A 55 1.57 -0.53 6.08
CA GLY A 55 0.55 0.28 5.41
C GLY A 55 0.88 0.49 3.94
N LEU A 56 2.10 0.92 3.64
CA LEU A 56 2.58 1.10 2.27
C LEU A 56 2.57 -0.21 1.49
N ALA A 57 3.10 -1.29 2.07
CA ALA A 57 3.09 -2.61 1.45
C ALA A 57 1.65 -3.10 1.18
N GLY A 58 0.75 -2.92 2.16
CA GLY A 58 -0.67 -3.27 1.99
C GLY A 58 -1.34 -2.46 0.87
N PHE A 59 -1.10 -1.15 0.81
CA PHE A 59 -1.60 -0.30 -0.26
C PHE A 59 -1.12 -0.76 -1.64
N LEU A 60 0.20 -1.01 -1.79
CA LEU A 60 0.76 -1.46 -3.05
C LEU A 60 0.16 -2.82 -3.47
N ILE A 61 0.06 -3.78 -2.56
CA ILE A 61 -0.48 -5.11 -2.84
C ILE A 61 -1.97 -5.05 -3.23
N LEU A 62 -2.79 -4.30 -2.47
CA LEU A 62 -4.23 -4.19 -2.72
C LEU A 62 -4.54 -3.44 -4.02
N CYS A 63 -3.77 -2.39 -4.34
CA CYS A 63 -3.84 -1.71 -5.62
C CYS A 63 -3.16 -2.48 -6.77
N ARG A 64 -2.60 -3.67 -6.50
CA ARG A 64 -1.87 -4.52 -7.46
C ARG A 64 -0.70 -3.77 -8.14
N LEU A 65 -0.03 -2.93 -7.37
CA LEU A 65 1.21 -2.27 -7.73
C LEU A 65 2.41 -3.10 -7.22
N PRO A 66 3.56 -3.11 -7.91
CA PRO A 66 3.90 -2.34 -9.10
C PRO A 66 3.37 -2.97 -10.38
N ARG A 67 2.53 -2.25 -11.12
CA ARG A 67 2.07 -2.63 -12.45
C ARG A 67 2.59 -1.60 -13.45
N LEU A 68 3.80 -1.85 -13.96
CA LEU A 68 4.49 -0.92 -14.85
C LEU A 68 3.84 -0.82 -16.24
N HIS A 69 3.11 -1.86 -16.66
CA HIS A 69 2.39 -1.88 -17.93
C HIS A 69 0.93 -2.26 -17.73
N HIS A 70 0.05 -1.43 -18.28
CA HIS A 70 -1.39 -1.67 -18.40
C HIS A 70 -1.79 -1.44 -19.87
N PRO A 71 -2.63 -2.29 -20.49
CA PRO A 71 -3.07 -2.11 -21.89
C PRO A 71 -3.68 -0.72 -22.17
N LEU A 72 -4.32 -0.11 -21.18
CA LEU A 72 -4.88 1.25 -21.28
C LEU A 72 -3.84 2.33 -21.58
N PHE A 73 -2.56 2.11 -21.22
CA PHE A 73 -1.50 3.09 -21.50
C PHE A 73 -1.17 3.22 -22.99
N SER A 74 -1.60 2.28 -23.85
CA SER A 74 -1.41 2.41 -25.31
C SER A 74 -2.51 3.23 -25.99
N VAL A 75 -3.53 3.70 -25.27
CA VAL A 75 -4.63 4.48 -25.84
C VAL A 75 -4.17 5.92 -26.11
N PRO A 76 -4.32 6.44 -27.34
CA PRO A 76 -3.97 7.82 -27.65
C PRO A 76 -4.71 8.80 -26.74
N GLY A 77 -3.95 9.68 -26.06
CA GLY A 77 -4.50 10.71 -25.19
C GLY A 77 -4.87 10.24 -23.77
N PHE A 78 -4.54 8.99 -23.38
CA PHE A 78 -4.70 8.47 -22.02
C PHE A 78 -3.84 9.22 -20.99
N GLU A 79 -2.74 9.83 -21.41
CA GLU A 79 -1.91 10.70 -20.57
C GLU A 79 -2.70 11.87 -19.93
N GLY A 80 -3.79 12.31 -20.57
CA GLY A 80 -4.66 13.36 -20.02
C GLY A 80 -5.49 12.91 -18.81
N VAL A 81 -5.54 11.61 -18.50
CA VAL A 81 -6.32 11.06 -17.36
C VAL A 81 -5.75 11.54 -16.02
N SER A 82 -4.46 11.80 -15.93
CA SER A 82 -3.85 12.37 -14.72
C SER A 82 -4.07 13.87 -14.57
N THR A 83 -4.69 14.53 -15.55
CA THR A 83 -4.78 16.00 -15.62
C THR A 83 -6.23 16.48 -15.70
N ASP A 84 -6.86 16.37 -16.87
CA ASP A 84 -8.14 17.02 -17.19
C ASP A 84 -9.21 16.08 -17.77
N LYS A 85 -8.88 14.79 -17.97
CA LYS A 85 -9.79 13.80 -18.56
C LYS A 85 -10.24 12.77 -17.53
N PHE A 86 -11.50 12.38 -17.64
CA PHE A 86 -12.04 11.21 -16.94
C PHE A 86 -12.23 10.08 -17.94
N VAL A 87 -11.89 8.86 -17.55
CA VAL A 87 -12.04 7.66 -18.37
C VAL A 87 -12.84 6.63 -17.61
N LEU A 88 -13.81 6.05 -18.29
CA LEU A 88 -14.55 4.87 -17.86
C LEU A 88 -14.14 3.73 -18.79
N TRP A 89 -13.72 2.61 -18.23
CA TRP A 89 -13.44 1.40 -19.00
C TRP A 89 -14.24 0.23 -18.43
N ILE A 90 -14.55 -0.72 -19.30
CA ILE A 90 -15.23 -1.97 -18.93
C ILE A 90 -14.34 -3.10 -19.44
N GLU A 91 -14.01 -4.03 -18.55
CA GLU A 91 -13.18 -5.19 -18.91
C GLU A 91 -14.03 -6.26 -19.59
N ALA A 92 -13.54 -6.81 -20.70
CA ALA A 92 -14.21 -7.88 -21.44
C ALA A 92 -14.20 -9.25 -20.72
N VAL A 93 -13.67 -9.31 -19.50
CA VAL A 93 -13.62 -10.52 -18.66
C VAL A 93 -14.96 -10.78 -17.97
N ASP A 94 -15.82 -9.76 -17.85
CA ASP A 94 -17.13 -9.89 -17.21
C ASP A 94 -18.06 -10.81 -18.05
N PRO A 95 -18.69 -11.84 -17.47
CA PRO A 95 -19.66 -12.70 -18.17
C PRO A 95 -20.84 -11.95 -18.81
N CYS A 96 -21.20 -10.78 -18.29
CA CYS A 96 -22.26 -9.92 -18.80
C CYS A 96 -21.75 -8.93 -19.86
N PHE A 97 -20.46 -8.98 -20.23
CA PHE A 97 -19.90 -8.10 -21.24
C PHE A 97 -20.49 -8.40 -22.61
N ASP A 98 -21.16 -7.41 -23.19
CA ASP A 98 -21.68 -7.44 -24.55
C ASP A 98 -21.23 -6.17 -25.27
N GLU A 99 -20.30 -6.32 -26.22
CA GLU A 99 -19.62 -5.22 -26.91
C GLU A 99 -20.59 -4.22 -27.57
N PRO A 100 -21.62 -4.65 -28.34
CA PRO A 100 -22.56 -3.73 -28.98
C PRO A 100 -23.36 -2.92 -27.95
N ASN A 101 -23.78 -3.56 -26.85
CA ASN A 101 -24.54 -2.90 -25.79
C ASN A 101 -23.67 -1.91 -25.00
N VAL A 102 -22.43 -2.28 -24.69
CA VAL A 102 -21.46 -1.39 -24.04
C VAL A 102 -21.15 -0.17 -24.91
N ARG A 103 -20.96 -0.38 -26.22
CA ARG A 103 -20.73 0.71 -27.16
C ARG A 103 -21.93 1.66 -27.22
N ARG A 104 -23.15 1.12 -27.24
CA ARG A 104 -24.38 1.91 -27.16
C ARG A 104 -24.46 2.71 -25.86
N LEU A 105 -24.14 2.09 -24.72
CA LEU A 105 -24.13 2.76 -23.41
C LEU A 105 -23.18 3.97 -23.41
N PHE A 106 -21.97 3.84 -23.96
CA PHE A 106 -21.03 4.98 -24.03
C PHE A 106 -21.53 6.12 -24.92
N VAL A 107 -22.25 5.80 -26.00
CA VAL A 107 -22.89 6.82 -26.86
C VAL A 107 -24.02 7.51 -26.10
N GLU A 108 -24.86 6.77 -25.38
CA GLU A 108 -25.94 7.32 -24.55
C GLU A 108 -25.40 8.21 -23.41
N LEU A 109 -24.24 7.86 -22.84
CA LEU A 109 -23.52 8.66 -21.83
C LEU A 109 -22.78 9.87 -22.42
N GLN A 110 -22.91 10.13 -23.73
CA GLN A 110 -22.26 11.25 -24.42
C GLN A 110 -20.73 11.25 -24.28
N ALA A 111 -20.10 10.07 -24.32
CA ALA A 111 -18.65 9.96 -24.24
C ALA A 111 -17.97 10.71 -25.41
N LYS A 112 -16.97 11.54 -25.08
CA LYS A 112 -16.24 12.36 -26.07
C LYS A 112 -15.43 11.52 -27.06
N ALA A 113 -14.94 10.36 -26.63
CA ALA A 113 -14.24 9.38 -27.46
C ALA A 113 -14.51 7.98 -26.92
N VAL A 114 -14.68 7.02 -27.83
CA VAL A 114 -14.83 5.59 -27.51
C VAL A 114 -13.74 4.85 -28.26
N THR A 115 -12.93 4.06 -27.55
CA THR A 115 -11.80 3.33 -28.11
C THR A 115 -11.78 1.92 -27.56
N GLU A 116 -11.73 0.94 -28.46
CA GLU A 116 -11.57 -0.46 -28.10
C GLU A 116 -10.09 -0.75 -27.84
N VAL A 117 -9.80 -1.36 -26.70
CA VAL A 117 -8.43 -1.67 -26.27
C VAL A 117 -8.28 -3.18 -26.22
N HIS A 118 -7.46 -3.71 -27.12
CA HIS A 118 -7.13 -5.12 -27.11
C HIS A 118 -5.95 -5.35 -26.16
N GLY A 119 -6.15 -6.19 -25.15
CA GLY A 119 -5.05 -6.60 -24.28
C GLY A 119 -4.02 -7.41 -25.07
N LYS A 120 -2.74 -7.04 -24.96
CA LYS A 120 -1.63 -7.96 -25.27
C LYS A 120 -1.33 -8.84 -24.08
#